data_AF-A0A7W9E7K1-F1
#
_entry.id   AF-A0A7W9E7K1-F1
#
_cell.length_a   1.000
_cell.length_b   1.000
_cell.length_c   1.000
_cell.angle_alpha   90.00
_cell.angle_beta   90.00
_cell.angle_gamma   90.00
#
_symmetry.space_group_name_H-M   'P 1'
#
loop_
_entity.id
_entity.type
_entity.pdbx_description
1 polymer ?
#
loop_
_entity_poly.entity_id
_entity_poly.type
_entity_poly.pdbx_seq_one_letter_code
_entity_poly.pdbx_strand_id
1 'polypeptide(L)'
;MTVRTLLLGTAMAIGLAGTAAAQDAVIRTGGTDAVFASQNTERMWEAVAYSNPLPPGAPTADYPLVAWCEAMVSGHVALGESLNTDDELDLELIELGRAEERKFSRALEVAGPRQSPETLEIAETAASGVRARWSRMMEQDLTARDETFGLFFGLPGRCEHAARRIRENITTPPATLADVGLEPPAAATE
;
A
#
# COMPACT_ATOMS: atom_id res chain seq x y z
N MET A 1 38.00 -28.54 -81.08
CA MET A 1 36.71 -28.49 -81.82
C MET A 1 35.58 -28.77 -80.84
N THR A 2 34.47 -28.01 -80.95
CA THR A 2 33.13 -28.19 -80.32
C THR A 2 33.06 -28.15 -78.78
N VAL A 3 32.68 -27.03 -78.14
CA VAL A 3 31.31 -26.47 -77.93
C VAL A 3 30.38 -27.45 -77.19
N ARG A 4 29.98 -27.14 -75.94
CA ARG A 4 28.59 -26.75 -75.57
C ARG A 4 28.44 -26.46 -74.07
N THR A 5 27.91 -25.28 -73.80
CA THR A 5 27.42 -24.74 -72.52
C THR A 5 26.20 -25.50 -71.98
N LEU A 6 26.06 -25.60 -70.65
CA LEU A 6 24.75 -25.49 -69.98
C LEU A 6 24.93 -25.04 -68.52
N LEU A 7 24.43 -23.83 -68.27
CA LEU A 7 24.16 -23.24 -66.95
C LEU A 7 23.01 -23.98 -66.25
N LEU A 8 22.98 -23.93 -64.92
CA LEU A 8 21.84 -23.67 -64.00
C LEU A 8 22.27 -24.17 -62.60
N GLY A 9 22.21 -23.44 -61.49
CA GLY A 9 21.79 -22.08 -61.19
C GLY A 9 22.22 -21.77 -59.75
N THR A 10 22.80 -20.60 -59.52
CA THR A 10 23.25 -20.16 -58.20
C THR A 10 22.10 -19.46 -57.49
N ALA A 11 21.61 -20.03 -56.39
CA ALA A 11 20.67 -19.35 -55.51
C ALA A 11 21.38 -18.19 -54.81
N MET A 12 20.91 -16.96 -55.07
CA MET A 12 21.36 -15.75 -54.42
C MET A 12 20.70 -15.65 -53.04
N ALA A 13 21.42 -16.06 -51.99
CA ALA A 13 21.01 -15.77 -50.62
C ALA A 13 21.41 -14.32 -50.29
N ILE A 14 20.45 -13.41 -50.36
CA ILE A 14 20.58 -12.07 -49.77
C ILE A 14 20.37 -12.24 -48.27
N GLY A 15 21.46 -12.54 -47.56
CA GLY A 15 21.51 -12.43 -46.10
C GLY A 15 21.76 -10.97 -45.74
N LEU A 16 20.72 -10.28 -45.25
CA LEU A 16 20.88 -8.97 -44.61
C LEU A 16 21.86 -9.12 -43.44
N ALA A 17 23.00 -8.42 -43.53
CA ALA A 17 23.83 -8.10 -42.39
C ALA A 17 23.06 -7.10 -41.50
N GLY A 18 22.12 -7.62 -40.70
CA GLY A 18 21.48 -6.91 -39.61
C GLY A 18 22.36 -7.02 -38.37
N THR A 19 22.81 -5.87 -37.87
CA THR A 19 23.68 -5.69 -36.71
C THR A 19 23.18 -6.42 -35.45
N ALA A 20 23.80 -7.57 -35.14
CA ALA A 20 23.66 -8.27 -33.87
C ALA A 20 24.47 -7.57 -32.74
N ALA A 21 24.19 -6.30 -32.50
CA ALA A 21 24.85 -5.49 -31.48
C ALA A 21 23.84 -4.59 -30.76
N ALA A 22 22.85 -5.17 -30.10
CA ALA A 22 21.91 -4.40 -29.26
C ALA A 22 21.19 -5.21 -28.15
N GLN A 23 21.65 -6.41 -27.76
CA GLN A 23 20.89 -7.24 -26.79
C GLN A 23 21.63 -7.57 -25.48
N ASP A 24 22.83 -7.03 -25.25
CA ASP A 24 23.62 -7.31 -24.04
C ASP A 24 23.87 -6.06 -23.18
N ALA A 25 22.96 -5.09 -23.26
CA ALA A 25 22.90 -4.04 -22.24
C ALA A 25 22.27 -4.65 -20.98
N VAL A 26 23.09 -5.02 -20.00
CA VAL A 26 22.64 -5.29 -18.63
C VAL A 26 21.78 -4.11 -18.19
N ILE A 27 20.46 -4.32 -18.08
CA ILE A 27 19.56 -3.31 -17.51
C ILE A 27 19.98 -3.18 -16.04
N ARG A 28 20.71 -2.12 -15.71
CA ARG A 28 20.90 -1.71 -14.31
C ARG A 28 19.55 -1.24 -13.80
N THR A 29 18.86 -2.11 -13.07
CA THR A 29 17.68 -1.78 -12.27
C THR A 29 18.02 -1.05 -10.97
N GLY A 30 19.32 -0.82 -10.69
CA GLY A 30 19.81 -0.04 -9.55
C GLY A 30 20.72 1.10 -10.02
N GLY A 31 20.31 2.33 -9.74
CA GLY A 31 20.99 3.58 -10.07
C GLY A 31 20.22 4.76 -9.48
N THR A 32 20.81 5.96 -9.49
CA THR A 32 20.14 7.18 -9.00
C THR A 32 18.77 7.38 -9.63
N ASP A 33 18.65 7.12 -10.93
CA ASP A 33 17.41 7.30 -11.69
C ASP A 33 16.30 6.35 -11.22
N ALA A 34 16.64 5.11 -10.84
CA ALA A 34 15.69 4.15 -10.28
C ALA A 34 15.23 4.57 -8.86
N VAL A 35 16.14 5.13 -8.06
CA VAL A 35 15.82 5.68 -6.73
C VAL A 35 14.96 6.94 -6.83
N PHE A 36 15.25 7.82 -7.79
CA PHE A 36 14.42 9.00 -8.06
C PHE A 36 13.04 8.60 -8.58
N ALA A 37 12.96 7.62 -9.48
CA ALA A 37 11.68 7.10 -9.96
C ALA A 37 10.86 6.49 -8.80
N SER A 38 11.47 5.69 -7.92
CA SER A 38 10.77 5.10 -6.78
C SER A 38 10.29 6.16 -5.78
N GLN A 39 11.12 7.17 -5.49
CA GLN A 39 10.73 8.29 -4.62
C GLN A 39 9.61 9.13 -5.23
N ASN A 40 9.62 9.35 -6.54
CA ASN A 40 8.56 10.08 -7.22
C ASN A 40 7.24 9.30 -7.23
N THR A 41 7.31 7.98 -7.42
CA THR A 41 6.15 7.09 -7.30
C THR A 41 5.60 7.10 -5.87
N GLU A 42 6.46 7.01 -4.86
CA GLU A 42 6.05 7.08 -3.45
C GLU A 42 5.40 8.42 -3.10
N ARG A 43 5.98 9.53 -3.57
CA ARG A 43 5.43 10.87 -3.40
C ARG A 43 4.06 11.01 -4.07
N MET A 44 3.89 10.44 -5.26
CA MET A 44 2.61 10.40 -5.97
C MET A 44 1.56 9.61 -5.19
N TRP A 45 1.88 8.40 -4.73
CA TRP A 45 0.94 7.59 -3.95
C TRP A 45 0.58 8.22 -2.60
N GLU A 46 1.54 8.86 -1.94
CA GLU A 46 1.27 9.64 -0.73
C GLU A 46 0.29 10.79 -1.04
N ALA A 47 0.50 11.54 -2.13
CA ALA A 47 -0.41 12.61 -2.52
C ALA A 47 -1.84 12.10 -2.74
N VAL A 48 -2.00 10.96 -3.42
CA VAL A 48 -3.30 10.31 -3.62
C VAL A 48 -3.91 9.89 -2.29
N ALA A 49 -3.16 9.21 -1.44
CA ALA A 49 -3.62 8.77 -0.13
C ALA A 49 -4.05 9.93 0.78
N TYR A 50 -3.33 11.05 0.75
CA TYR A 50 -3.67 12.24 1.52
C TYR A 50 -4.80 13.08 0.89
N SER A 51 -5.08 12.94 -0.40
CA SER A 51 -6.23 13.60 -1.02
C SER A 51 -7.58 12.96 -0.68
N ASN A 52 -7.58 11.68 -0.30
CA ASN A 52 -8.81 10.97 0.01
C ASN A 52 -9.36 11.37 1.39
N PRO A 53 -10.68 11.56 1.52
CA PRO A 53 -11.30 11.84 2.80
C PRO A 53 -11.13 10.64 3.75
N LEU A 54 -10.90 10.94 5.03
CA LEU A 54 -10.83 9.92 6.06
C LEU A 54 -12.23 9.53 6.54
N PRO A 55 -12.42 8.29 7.00
CA PRO A 55 -13.70 7.86 7.54
C PRO A 55 -14.07 8.67 8.80
N PRO A 56 -15.37 8.82 9.10
CA PRO A 56 -15.81 9.58 10.26
C PRO A 56 -15.16 9.12 11.57
N GLY A 57 -14.58 10.09 12.29
CA GLY A 57 -13.92 9.86 13.58
C GLY A 57 -12.46 9.40 13.48
N ALA A 58 -11.89 9.25 12.27
CA ALA A 58 -10.45 9.07 12.13
C ALA A 58 -9.70 10.42 12.28
N PRO A 59 -8.62 10.49 13.08
CA PRO A 59 -7.81 11.70 13.19
C PRO A 59 -7.09 12.06 11.89
N THR A 60 -6.81 13.35 11.67
CA THR A 60 -6.10 13.81 10.46
C THR A 60 -4.57 13.85 10.62
N ALA A 61 -4.08 13.99 11.85
CA ALA A 61 -2.66 13.99 12.18
C ALA A 61 -2.09 12.57 12.19
N ASP A 62 -0.85 12.40 11.69
CA ASP A 62 -0.29 11.08 11.39
C ASP A 62 -0.21 10.15 12.61
N TYR A 63 0.33 10.59 13.74
CA TYR A 63 0.49 9.71 14.91
C TYR A 63 -0.85 9.23 15.50
N PRO A 64 -1.83 10.12 15.79
CA PRO A 64 -3.15 9.67 16.21
C PRO A 64 -3.90 8.85 15.16
N LEU A 65 -3.71 9.15 13.87
CA LEU A 65 -4.30 8.35 12.79
C LEU A 65 -3.74 6.92 12.81
N VAL A 66 -2.43 6.75 12.94
CA VAL A 66 -1.83 5.40 12.98
C VAL A 66 -2.30 4.61 14.20
N ALA A 67 -2.50 5.25 15.36
CA ALA A 67 -3.07 4.60 16.54
C ALA A 67 -4.53 4.15 16.29
N TRP A 68 -5.31 4.96 15.56
CA TRP A 68 -6.65 4.58 15.12
C TRP A 68 -6.62 3.41 14.13
N CYS A 69 -5.70 3.43 13.14
CA CYS A 69 -5.54 2.39 12.14
C CYS A 69 -5.10 1.05 12.77
N GLU A 70 -4.16 1.09 13.72
CA GLU A 70 -3.74 -0.07 14.52
C GLU A 70 -4.95 -0.71 15.21
N ALA A 71 -5.74 0.09 15.96
CA ALA A 71 -6.90 -0.41 16.68
C ALA A 71 -8.00 -0.96 15.75
N MET A 72 -8.13 -0.44 14.53
CA MET A 72 -9.07 -0.97 13.54
C MET A 72 -8.65 -2.37 13.09
N VAL A 73 -7.36 -2.56 12.78
CA VAL A 73 -6.84 -3.84 12.30
C VAL A 73 -6.76 -4.87 13.41
N SER A 74 -6.23 -4.53 14.59
CA SER A 74 -6.15 -5.48 15.69
C SER A 74 -7.53 -5.95 16.16
N GLY A 75 -8.54 -5.08 16.11
CA GLY A 75 -9.93 -5.48 16.36
C GLY A 75 -10.53 -6.38 15.28
N HIS A 76 -10.20 -6.16 13.99
CA HIS A 76 -10.62 -7.05 12.90
C HIS A 76 -9.97 -8.44 13.01
N VAL A 77 -8.68 -8.49 13.36
CA VAL A 77 -7.96 -9.73 13.67
C VAL A 77 -8.64 -10.47 14.82
N ALA A 78 -8.92 -9.78 15.94
CA ALA A 78 -9.61 -10.39 17.08
C ALA A 78 -11.01 -10.89 16.72
N LEU A 79 -11.72 -10.17 15.84
CA LEU A 79 -13.01 -10.62 15.32
C LEU A 79 -12.87 -11.92 14.51
N GLY A 80 -11.91 -12.00 13.58
CA GLY A 80 -11.66 -13.23 12.81
C GLY A 80 -11.27 -14.41 13.70
N GLU A 81 -10.33 -14.22 14.62
CA GLU A 81 -9.90 -15.26 15.56
C GLU A 81 -11.06 -15.83 16.38
N SER A 82 -12.01 -14.96 16.75
CA SER A 82 -13.14 -15.36 17.57
C SER A 82 -14.14 -16.28 16.85
N LEU A 83 -14.10 -16.35 15.51
CA LEU A 83 -14.96 -17.22 14.70
C LEU A 83 -14.57 -18.71 14.83
N ASN A 84 -13.33 -19.02 15.23
CA ASN A 84 -12.79 -20.39 15.25
C ASN A 84 -12.99 -21.12 13.89
N THR A 85 -12.83 -20.37 12.81
CA THR A 85 -12.96 -20.82 11.42
C THR A 85 -11.82 -21.77 11.01
N ASP A 86 -12.12 -22.70 10.11
CA ASP A 86 -11.16 -23.55 9.39
C ASP A 86 -11.07 -23.18 7.90
N ASP A 87 -11.74 -22.09 7.48
CA ASP A 87 -11.70 -21.57 6.12
C ASP A 87 -10.33 -20.95 5.82
N GLU A 88 -9.75 -21.33 4.67
CA GLU A 88 -8.40 -20.91 4.27
C GLU A 88 -8.31 -19.40 4.02
N LEU A 89 -9.35 -18.79 3.45
CA LEU A 89 -9.38 -17.35 3.19
C LEU A 89 -9.45 -16.56 4.50
N ASP A 90 -10.27 -17.00 5.45
CA ASP A 90 -10.35 -16.34 6.75
C ASP A 90 -9.01 -16.38 7.49
N LEU A 91 -8.33 -17.52 7.45
CA LEU A 91 -7.02 -17.69 8.06
C LEU A 91 -5.95 -16.80 7.40
N GLU A 92 -5.97 -16.68 6.07
CA GLU A 92 -5.09 -15.76 5.33
C GLU A 92 -5.36 -14.29 5.70
N LEU A 93 -6.64 -13.91 5.78
CA LEU A 93 -7.03 -12.55 6.18
C LEU A 93 -6.58 -12.22 7.61
N ILE A 94 -6.71 -13.16 8.55
CA ILE A 94 -6.19 -13.02 9.91
C ILE A 94 -4.66 -12.86 9.90
N GLU A 95 -3.94 -13.67 9.13
CA GLU A 95 -2.48 -13.57 9.04
C GLU A 95 -2.03 -12.23 8.45
N LEU A 96 -2.68 -11.79 7.37
CA LEU A 96 -2.42 -10.49 6.74
C LEU A 96 -2.72 -9.35 7.72
N GLY A 97 -3.84 -9.41 8.43
CA GLY A 97 -4.22 -8.45 9.46
C GLY A 97 -3.17 -8.35 10.57
N ARG A 98 -2.69 -9.49 11.09
CA ARG A 98 -1.60 -9.50 12.09
C ARG A 98 -0.31 -8.89 11.54
N ALA A 99 0.00 -9.11 10.26
CA ALA A 99 1.18 -8.51 9.63
C ALA A 99 1.06 -6.99 9.57
N GLU A 100 -0.12 -6.47 9.23
CA GLU A 100 -0.41 -5.04 9.17
C GLU A 100 -0.42 -4.39 10.55
N GLU A 101 -1.08 -5.02 11.55
CA GLU A 101 -1.06 -4.60 12.95
C GLU A 101 0.38 -4.38 13.44
N ARG A 102 1.28 -5.34 13.17
CA ARG A 102 2.69 -5.24 13.56
C ARG A 102 3.39 -4.04 12.94
N LYS A 103 3.06 -3.65 11.70
CA LYS A 103 3.64 -2.45 11.08
C LYS A 103 3.21 -1.19 11.81
N PHE A 104 1.92 -1.05 12.12
CA PHE A 104 1.42 0.13 12.84
C PHE A 104 1.93 0.20 14.27
N SER A 105 1.84 -0.92 15.00
CA SER A 105 2.36 -1.02 16.38
C SER A 105 3.84 -0.63 16.45
N ARG A 106 4.65 -1.12 15.50
CA ARG A 106 6.07 -0.74 15.42
C ARG A 106 6.27 0.74 15.07
N ALA A 107 5.47 1.30 14.17
CA ALA A 107 5.56 2.72 13.83
C ALA A 107 5.25 3.61 15.05
N LEU A 108 4.23 3.26 15.83
CA LEU A 108 3.85 3.94 17.07
C LEU A 108 4.96 3.84 18.12
N GLU A 109 5.51 2.64 18.35
CA GLU A 109 6.61 2.43 19.29
C GLU A 109 7.83 3.31 18.95
N VAL A 110 8.23 3.32 17.68
CA VAL A 110 9.39 4.10 17.19
C VAL A 110 9.15 5.62 17.25
N ALA A 111 7.89 6.06 17.07
CA ALA A 111 7.53 7.46 17.07
C ALA A 111 7.13 8.01 18.44
N GLY A 112 6.74 7.16 19.38
CA GLY A 112 6.22 7.50 20.69
C GLY A 112 7.11 8.47 21.47
N PRO A 113 8.43 8.24 21.60
CA PRO A 113 9.33 9.14 22.33
C PRO A 113 9.43 10.57 21.77
N ARG A 114 8.98 10.80 20.52
CA ARG A 114 8.99 12.11 19.87
C ARG A 114 7.68 12.87 20.01
N GLN A 115 6.62 12.25 20.55
CA GLN A 115 5.30 12.85 20.63
C GLN A 115 5.14 13.72 21.88
N SER A 116 4.31 14.76 21.77
CA SER A 116 3.86 15.51 22.94
C SER A 116 2.84 14.70 23.75
N PRO A 117 2.69 14.96 25.06
CA PRO A 117 1.64 14.33 25.87
C PRO A 117 0.24 14.50 25.29
N GLU A 118 -0.07 15.68 24.76
CA GLU A 118 -1.35 15.98 24.09
C GLU A 118 -1.57 15.08 22.86
N THR A 119 -0.55 14.87 22.04
CA THR A 119 -0.66 13.99 20.86
C THR A 119 -0.91 12.55 21.27
N LEU A 120 -0.25 12.09 22.34
CA LEU A 120 -0.45 10.75 22.89
C LEU A 120 -1.88 10.56 23.44
N GLU A 121 -2.43 11.57 24.11
CA GLU A 121 -3.80 11.54 24.61
C GLU A 121 -4.84 11.49 23.49
N ILE A 122 -4.65 12.28 22.42
CA ILE A 122 -5.50 12.24 21.22
C ILE A 122 -5.42 10.86 20.56
N ALA A 123 -4.22 10.30 20.45
CA ALA A 123 -4.01 8.97 19.87
C ALA A 123 -4.73 7.87 20.67
N GLU A 124 -4.61 7.89 22.00
CA GLU A 124 -5.30 6.90 22.86
C GLU A 124 -6.82 7.09 22.83
N THR A 125 -7.30 8.32 22.80
CA THR A 125 -8.75 8.61 22.65
C THR A 125 -9.29 8.06 21.33
N ALA A 126 -8.55 8.24 20.23
CA ALA A 126 -8.94 7.71 18.92
C ALA A 126 -8.95 6.17 18.90
N ALA A 127 -7.89 5.54 19.42
CA ALA A 127 -7.75 4.10 19.47
C ALA A 127 -8.80 3.45 20.40
N SER A 128 -9.02 3.99 21.60
CA SER A 128 -10.04 3.50 22.54
C SER A 128 -11.46 3.63 21.97
N GLY A 129 -11.75 4.69 21.22
CA GLY A 129 -13.02 4.85 20.51
C GLY A 129 -13.27 3.74 19.48
N VAL A 130 -12.23 3.27 18.79
CA VAL A 130 -12.29 2.11 17.89
C VAL A 130 -12.46 0.81 18.66
N ARG A 131 -11.62 0.57 19.69
CA ARG A 131 -11.69 -0.63 20.54
C ARG A 131 -13.09 -0.81 21.12
N ALA A 132 -13.73 0.28 21.57
CA ALA A 132 -15.11 0.24 22.07
C ALA A 132 -16.15 -0.16 21.01
N ARG A 133 -15.93 0.17 19.73
CA ARG A 133 -16.80 -0.30 18.63
C ARG A 133 -16.63 -1.81 18.42
N TRP A 134 -15.40 -2.29 18.41
CA TRP A 134 -15.11 -3.72 18.32
C TRP A 134 -15.65 -4.50 19.51
N SER A 135 -15.55 -3.99 20.74
CA SER A 135 -16.13 -4.65 21.92
C SER A 135 -17.63 -4.88 21.75
N ARG A 136 -18.38 -3.90 21.23
CA ARG A 136 -19.82 -4.08 20.94
C ARG A 136 -20.08 -5.12 19.83
N MET A 137 -19.18 -5.23 18.86
CA MET A 137 -19.27 -6.24 17.81
C MET A 137 -19.04 -7.65 18.37
N MET A 138 -18.09 -7.79 19.30
CA MET A 138 -17.78 -9.07 19.95
C MET A 138 -18.92 -9.60 20.84
N GLU A 139 -19.84 -8.73 21.27
CA GLU A 139 -21.06 -9.09 22.01
C GLU A 139 -22.19 -9.65 21.11
N GLN A 140 -22.07 -9.51 19.78
CA GLN A 140 -23.08 -10.04 18.85
C GLN A 140 -22.94 -11.55 18.65
N ASP A 141 -23.95 -12.15 18.04
CA ASP A 141 -23.91 -13.57 17.67
C ASP A 141 -22.85 -13.87 16.60
N LEU A 142 -22.60 -15.17 16.39
CA LEU A 142 -21.58 -15.62 15.44
C LEU A 142 -21.87 -15.19 14.00
N THR A 143 -23.14 -15.17 13.58
CA THR A 143 -23.52 -14.77 12.22
C THR A 143 -23.20 -13.31 11.97
N ALA A 144 -23.56 -12.41 12.88
CA ALA A 144 -23.26 -10.99 12.74
C ALA A 144 -21.74 -10.71 12.76
N ARG A 145 -20.99 -11.49 13.54
CA ARG A 145 -19.52 -11.39 13.61
C ARG A 145 -18.85 -11.87 12.33
N ASP A 146 -19.30 -12.99 11.79
CA ASP A 146 -18.83 -13.56 10.52
C ASP A 146 -19.11 -12.61 9.35
N GLU A 147 -20.34 -12.11 9.23
CA GLU A 147 -20.71 -11.11 8.22
C GLU A 147 -19.84 -9.85 8.33
N THR A 148 -19.60 -9.36 9.55
CA THR A 148 -18.77 -8.18 9.77
C THR A 148 -17.31 -8.42 9.41
N PHE A 149 -16.78 -9.61 9.72
CA PHE A 149 -15.41 -9.99 9.38
C PHE A 149 -15.20 -9.97 7.86
N GLY A 150 -16.14 -10.51 7.09
CA GLY A 150 -16.09 -10.52 5.61
C GLY A 150 -16.31 -9.16 4.94
N LEU A 151 -16.96 -8.20 5.62
CA LEU A 151 -17.23 -6.87 5.06
C LEU A 151 -16.07 -5.88 5.24
N PHE A 152 -15.15 -6.15 6.16
CA PHE A 152 -14.04 -5.25 6.41
C PHE A 152 -12.97 -5.41 5.31
N PHE A 153 -12.98 -4.49 4.34
CA PHE A 153 -11.97 -4.48 3.28
C PHE A 153 -11.11 -3.22 3.31
N GLY A 154 -9.91 -3.39 3.88
CA GLY A 154 -8.81 -2.44 3.78
C GLY A 154 -8.94 -1.18 4.64
N LEU A 155 -7.80 -0.69 5.12
CA LEU A 155 -7.71 0.64 5.70
C LEU A 155 -7.55 1.70 4.59
N PRO A 156 -7.88 2.97 4.87
CA PRO A 156 -7.50 4.06 3.98
C PRO A 156 -6.00 3.99 3.68
N GLY A 157 -5.59 4.14 2.41
CA GLY A 157 -4.17 4.11 2.03
C GLY A 157 -3.30 5.10 2.82
N ARG A 158 -3.91 6.16 3.37
CA ARG A 158 -3.24 7.10 4.28
C ARG A 158 -2.66 6.42 5.53
N CYS A 159 -3.24 5.35 6.05
CA CYS A 159 -2.73 4.64 7.24
C CYS A 159 -1.27 4.18 7.05
N GLU A 160 -0.97 3.49 5.95
CA GLU A 160 0.38 3.00 5.65
C GLU A 160 1.37 4.16 5.42
N HIS A 161 0.94 5.21 4.71
CA HIS A 161 1.78 6.40 4.49
C HIS A 161 2.05 7.17 5.79
N ALA A 162 1.05 7.37 6.64
CA ALA A 162 1.21 7.99 7.94
C ALA A 162 2.15 7.17 8.85
N ALA A 163 2.01 5.84 8.84
CA ALA A 163 2.87 4.93 9.59
C ALA A 163 4.34 5.06 9.16
N ARG A 164 4.59 5.11 7.84
CA ARG A 164 5.93 5.37 7.31
C ARG A 164 6.47 6.71 7.79
N ARG A 165 5.68 7.79 7.65
CA ARG A 165 6.09 9.14 8.01
C ARG A 165 6.47 9.27 9.49
N ILE A 166 5.65 8.75 10.41
CA ILE A 166 5.98 8.81 11.83
C ILE A 166 7.21 7.96 12.16
N ARG A 167 7.33 6.76 11.57
CA ARG A 167 8.46 5.86 11.79
C ARG A 167 9.78 6.49 11.34
N GLU A 168 9.78 7.12 10.17
CA GLU A 168 10.96 7.71 9.53
C GLU A 168 11.21 9.18 9.90
N ASN A 169 10.36 9.76 10.76
CA ASN A 169 10.45 11.17 11.17
C ASN A 169 10.32 12.16 10.00
N ILE A 170 9.45 11.83 9.03
CA ILE A 170 9.16 12.72 7.90
C ILE A 170 8.24 13.83 8.39
N THR A 171 8.81 15.02 8.59
CA THR A 171 8.08 16.21 9.08
C THR A 171 7.65 17.16 7.96
N THR A 172 8.18 16.96 6.74
CA THR A 172 7.74 17.71 5.56
C THR A 172 6.28 17.37 5.25
N PRO A 173 5.39 18.36 5.03
CA PRO A 173 4.02 18.09 4.65
C PRO A 173 3.93 17.15 3.43
N PRO A 174 2.92 16.26 3.37
CA PRO A 174 2.66 15.45 2.19
C PRO A 174 2.49 16.33 0.95
N ALA A 175 2.93 15.82 -0.20
CA ALA A 175 2.69 16.50 -1.46
C ALA A 175 1.19 16.56 -1.77
N THR A 176 0.73 17.64 -2.38
CA THR A 176 -0.63 17.72 -2.94
C THR A 176 -0.70 17.02 -4.29
N LEU A 177 -1.91 16.75 -4.79
CA LEU A 177 -2.10 16.24 -6.16
C LEU A 177 -1.46 17.17 -7.21
N ALA A 178 -1.61 18.49 -7.04
CA ALA A 178 -1.01 19.48 -7.92
C ALA A 178 0.54 19.42 -7.91
N ASP A 179 1.15 19.19 -6.74
CA ASP A 179 2.62 19.07 -6.61
C ASP A 179 3.18 17.86 -7.36
N VAL A 180 2.35 16.84 -7.62
CA VAL A 180 2.72 15.63 -8.36
C VAL A 180 2.14 15.59 -9.78
N GLY A 181 1.55 16.70 -10.25
CA GLY A 181 1.01 16.82 -11.60
C GLY A 181 -0.28 16.04 -11.84
N LEU A 182 -1.05 15.76 -10.78
CA LEU A 182 -2.37 15.12 -10.84
C LEU A 182 -3.47 16.15 -10.59
N GLU A 183 -4.58 16.02 -11.32
CA GLU A 183 -5.78 16.78 -11.07
C GLU A 183 -6.64 16.09 -10.00
N PRO A 184 -7.30 16.83 -9.10
CA PRO A 184 -8.22 16.25 -8.14
C PRO A 184 -9.39 15.56 -8.87
N PRO A 185 -9.87 14.42 -8.37
CA PRO A 185 -11.04 13.77 -8.94
C PRO A 185 -12.22 14.75 -8.92
N ALA A 186 -12.99 14.77 -10.01
CA ALA A 186 -14.21 15.57 -10.07
C ALA A 186 -15.08 15.23 -8.86
N ALA A 187 -15.53 16.24 -8.12
CA ALA A 187 -16.39 16.03 -6.97
C ALA A 187 -17.63 15.23 -7.41
N ALA A 188 -17.88 14.10 -6.75
CA ALA A 188 -19.12 13.37 -6.96
C ALA A 188 -20.26 14.28 -6.52
N THR A 189 -21.10 14.68 -7.48
CA THR A 189 -22.35 15.37 -7.20
C THR A 189 -23.32 14.36 -6.59
N GLU A 190 -23.71 14.57 -5.33
CA GLU A 190 -24.80 13.84 -4.67
C GLU A 190 -26.17 14.17 -5.32
#